data_AF-A0A969IMG4-F1
#
_entry.id   AF-A0A969IMG4-F1
#
_cell.length_a   1.000
_cell.length_b   1.000
_cell.length_c   1.000
_cell.angle_alpha   90.00
_cell.angle_beta   90.00
_cell.angle_gamma   90.00
#
_symmetry.space_group_name_H-M   'P 1'
#
loop_
_entity.id
_entity.type
_entity.pdbx_description
1 polymer ?
#
loop_
_entity_poly.entity_id
_entity_poly.type
_entity_poly.pdbx_seq_one_letter_code
_entity_poly.pdbx_strand_id
1 'polypeptide(L)' 'MPARTPPEQLPAIFHGDLRIDNMIFDAAQPKVLAVLDWELSTLGDPLADFTYVAMAWVTDEWRAFWRAGP' A
#
# COMPACT_ATOMS: atom_id res chain seq x y z
N MET A 1 -11.91 -18.70 11.64
CA MET A 1 -11.40 -17.32 11.45
C MET A 1 -9.88 -17.35 11.65
N PRO A 2 -9.08 -16.67 10.82
CA PRO A 2 -7.62 -16.66 10.99
C PRO A 2 -7.24 -16.05 12.35
N ALA A 3 -6.22 -16.64 12.99
CA ALA A 3 -5.85 -16.34 14.38
C ALA A 3 -5.33 -14.89 14.61
N ARG A 4 -5.09 -14.12 13.54
CA ARG A 4 -4.69 -12.70 13.59
C ARG A 4 -5.41 -11.94 12.49
N THR A 5 -6.66 -11.58 12.74
CA THR A 5 -7.37 -10.60 11.91
C THR A 5 -7.08 -9.22 12.50
N PRO A 6 -6.68 -8.22 11.69
CA PRO A 6 -6.62 -6.84 12.17
C PRO A 6 -7.96 -6.42 12.80
N PRO A 7 -7.95 -5.59 13.85
CA PRO A 7 -9.19 -5.04 14.37
C PRO A 7 -9.92 -4.25 13.29
N GLU A 8 -11.24 -4.27 13.32
CA GLU A 8 -12.08 -3.49 12.41
C GLU A 8 -11.74 -2.00 12.55
N GLN A 9 -11.51 -1.34 11.42
CA GLN A 9 -11.20 0.08 11.39
C GLN A 9 -12.45 0.87 11.03
N LEU A 10 -12.56 2.11 11.55
CA LEU A 10 -13.61 3.02 11.11
C LEU A 10 -13.44 3.32 9.62
N PRO A 11 -14.55 3.42 8.84
CA PRO A 11 -14.46 3.76 7.43
C PRO A 11 -13.73 5.09 7.21
N ALA A 12 -12.83 5.11 6.24
CA ALA A 12 -12.06 6.27 5.84
C ALA A 12 -12.00 6.37 4.31
N ILE A 13 -11.63 7.55 3.82
CA ILE A 13 -11.32 7.72 2.40
C ILE A 13 -9.99 7.02 2.13
N PHE A 14 -9.99 6.14 1.14
CA PHE A 14 -8.76 5.54 0.60
C PHE A 14 -8.65 5.88 -0.90
N HIS A 15 -7.43 5.81 -1.42
CA HIS A 15 -7.08 6.22 -2.78
C HIS A 15 -7.62 5.27 -3.85
N GLY A 16 -7.51 3.95 -3.61
CA GLY A 16 -7.98 2.90 -4.52
C GLY A 16 -6.95 2.49 -5.59
N ASP A 17 -5.93 3.31 -5.81
CA ASP A 17 -4.73 3.02 -6.62
C ASP A 17 -3.46 3.64 -6.00
N LEU A 18 -3.19 3.37 -4.71
CA LEU A 18 -2.06 4.02 -4.00
C LEU A 18 -0.72 3.39 -4.39
N ARG A 19 -0.13 3.91 -5.47
CA ARG A 19 1.14 3.45 -6.05
C ARG A 19 2.20 4.55 -6.00
N ILE A 20 3.48 4.17 -6.02
CA ILE A 20 4.59 5.15 -5.94
C ILE A 20 4.65 6.09 -7.14
N ASP A 21 4.18 5.64 -8.31
CA ASP A 21 4.08 6.44 -9.53
C ASP A 21 2.98 7.51 -9.47
N ASN A 22 2.02 7.36 -8.54
CA ASN A 22 1.01 8.38 -8.23
C ASN A 22 1.50 9.37 -7.15
N MET A 23 2.76 9.31 -6.73
CA MET A 23 3.32 10.21 -5.71
C MET A 23 4.34 11.19 -6.31
N ILE A 24 4.20 12.48 -5.97
CA ILE A 24 5.24 13.48 -6.21
C ILE A 24 6.13 13.55 -4.98
N PHE A 25 7.44 13.42 -5.16
CA PHE A 25 8.43 13.49 -4.08
C PHE A 25 9.21 14.81 -4.11
N ASP A 26 9.67 15.21 -2.93
CA ASP A 26 10.70 16.24 -2.81
C ASP A 26 12.01 15.75 -3.45
N ALA A 27 12.70 16.63 -4.19
CA ALA A 27 13.89 16.27 -4.94
C ALA A 27 15.14 16.03 -4.06
N ALA A 28 15.15 16.58 -2.84
CA ALA A 28 16.29 16.53 -1.92
C ALA A 28 16.02 15.69 -0.67
N GLN A 29 14.76 15.43 -0.34
CA GLN A 29 14.36 14.76 0.91
C GLN A 29 13.37 13.63 0.64
N PRO A 30 13.35 12.56 1.47
CA PRO A 30 12.39 11.45 1.33
C PRO A 30 11.00 11.85 1.85
N LYS A 31 10.36 12.82 1.19
CA LYS A 31 9.06 13.37 1.55
C LYS A 31 8.10 13.33 0.36
N VAL A 32 6.89 12.81 0.57
CA VAL A 32 5.79 12.92 -0.41
C VAL A 32 5.21 14.33 -0.33
N LEU A 33 5.16 15.02 -1.47
CA LEU A 33 4.59 16.36 -1.62
C LEU A 33 3.12 16.31 -2.04
N ALA A 34 2.73 15.35 -2.88
CA ALA A 34 1.36 15.17 -3.33
C ALA A 34 1.08 13.72 -3.76
N VAL A 35 -0.20 13.36 -3.74
CA VAL A 35 -0.74 12.12 -4.32
C VAL A 35 -1.70 12.50 -5.45
N LEU A 36 -1.52 11.91 -6.61
CA LEU A 36 -2.26 12.16 -7.85
C LEU A 36 -3.25 11.03 -8.14
N ASP A 37 -4.17 11.27 -9.08
CA ASP A 37 -5.04 10.23 -9.67
C ASP A 37 -6.09 9.61 -8.72
N TRP A 38 -6.95 10.46 -8.16
CA TRP A 38 -7.96 10.10 -7.16
C TRP A 38 -9.26 9.49 -7.73
N GLU A 39 -9.30 9.09 -9.01
CA GLU A 39 -10.55 8.71 -9.67
C GLU A 39 -11.21 7.43 -9.10
N LEU A 40 -10.42 6.58 -8.43
CA LEU A 40 -10.90 5.35 -7.77
C LEU A 40 -11.15 5.51 -6.27
N SER A 41 -11.02 6.73 -5.73
CA SER A 41 -11.15 6.96 -4.30
C SER A 41 -12.55 6.66 -3.77
N THR A 42 -12.63 6.01 -2.61
CA THR A 42 -13.89 5.52 -2.03
C THR A 42 -13.84 5.59 -0.50
N LEU A 43 -15.01 5.63 0.15
CA LEU A 43 -15.16 5.48 1.60
C LEU A 43 -15.28 3.99 1.96
N GLY A 44 -14.38 3.47 2.79
CA GLY A 44 -14.38 2.05 3.16
C GLY A 44 -13.27 1.67 4.12
N ASP A 45 -12.83 0.41 4.07
CA ASP A 45 -11.73 -0.08 4.91
C ASP A 45 -10.39 0.52 4.43
N PRO A 46 -9.71 1.34 5.26
CA PRO A 46 -8.44 1.95 4.88
C PRO A 46 -7.31 0.95 4.60
N LEU A 47 -7.44 -0.32 5.01
CA LEU A 47 -6.47 -1.35 4.68
C LEU A 47 -6.40 -1.67 3.19
N ALA A 48 -7.37 -1.22 2.38
CA ALA A 48 -7.35 -1.38 0.93
C ALA A 48 -6.05 -0.82 0.30
N ASP A 49 -5.65 0.40 0.64
CA ASP A 49 -4.43 1.02 0.10
C ASP A 49 -3.14 0.33 0.58
N PHE A 50 -3.15 -0.25 1.79
CA PHE A 50 -2.01 -1.02 2.29
C PHE A 50 -1.69 -2.22 1.39
N THR A 51 -2.71 -2.84 0.79
CA THR A 51 -2.50 -3.98 -0.10
C THR A 51 -1.74 -3.59 -1.37
N TYR A 52 -2.02 -2.42 -1.95
CA TYR A 52 -1.28 -1.91 -3.11
C TYR A 52 0.20 -1.68 -2.80
N VAL A 53 0.48 -1.06 -1.64
CA VAL A 53 1.85 -0.89 -1.17
C VAL A 53 2.51 -2.27 -1.01
N ALA A 54 1.87 -3.21 -0.31
CA ALA A 54 2.44 -4.55 -0.09
C ALA A 54 2.71 -5.31 -1.39
N MET A 55 1.81 -5.22 -2.38
CA MET A 55 1.99 -5.87 -3.69
C MET A 55 3.24 -5.38 -4.43
N ALA A 56 3.61 -4.10 -4.27
CA ALA A 56 4.83 -3.56 -4.88
C ALA A 56 6.12 -4.17 -4.29
N TRP A 57 6.08 -4.69 -3.06
CA TRP A 57 7.25 -5.26 -2.37
C TRP A 57 7.30 -6.78 -2.36
N VAL A 58 6.17 -7.46 -2.54
CA VAL A 58 6.11 -8.93 -2.61
C VAL A 58 6.41 -9.37 -4.03
N THR A 59 7.70 -9.39 -4.37
CA THR A 59 8.19 -9.90 -5.66
C THR A 59 8.49 -11.40 -5.61
N ASP A 60 8.56 -12.04 -6.77
CA ASP A 60 8.90 -13.46 -6.85
C ASP A 60 10.34 -13.73 -6.38
N GLU A 61 11.26 -12.78 -6.57
CA GLU A 61 12.63 -12.85 -6.04
C GLU A 61 12.65 -12.84 -4.51
N TRP A 62 11.86 -11.96 -3.88
CA TRP A 62 11.72 -11.94 -2.42
C TRP A 62 11.11 -13.24 -1.89
N ARG A 63 10.10 -13.78 -2.58
CA ARG A 63 9.50 -15.07 -2.22
C ARG A 63 10.50 -16.21 -2.37
N ALA A 64 11.33 -16.19 -3.41
CA ALA A 64 12.37 -17.18 -3.63
C ALA A 64 13.46 -17.12 -2.55
N PHE A 65 13.92 -15.93 -2.16
CA PHE A 65 14.88 -15.71 -1.07
C PHE A 65 14.39 -16.33 0.25
N TRP A 66 13.17 -16.01 0.68
CA TRP A 66 12.62 -16.55 1.94
C TRP A 66 12.35 -18.06 1.89
N ARG A 67 12.07 -18.63 0.71
CA ARG A 67 11.93 -20.10 0.53
C ARG A 67 13.27 -20.82 0.53
N ALA A 68 14.32 -20.19 0.01
CA ALA A 68 15.67 -20.73 0.04
C ALA A 68 16.28 -20.70 1.45
N GLY A 69 15.76 -19.82 2.32
CA GLY A 69 16.26 -19.58 3.67
C GLY A 69 17.50 -18.65 3.65
N PRO A 70 17.64 -17.73 4.61
CA PRO A 70 18.91 -17.04 4.83
C PRO A 70 19.99 -18.00 5.34
#